data_AF-A0A377Z9F6-F1
#
_entry.id   AF-A0A377Z9F6-F1
#
_cell.length_a   1.000
_cell.length_b   1.000
_cell.length_c   1.000
_cell.angle_alpha   90.00
_cell.angle_beta   90.00
_cell.angle_gamma   90.00
#
_symmetry.space_group_name_H-M   'P 1'
#
loop_
_entity.id
_entity.type
_entity.pdbx_description
1 polymer ?
#
loop_
_entity_poly.entity_id
_entity_poly.type
_entity_poly.pdbx_seq_one_letter_code
_entity_poly.pdbx_strand_id
1 'polypeptide(L)' 'MATVNKQAVAAAFGRAASGYTQHDELQRRCADLLLRQLARRDFAQVLDAGCGPGSMSPLLA' A
#
# COMPACT_ATOMS: atom_id res chain seq x y z
N MET A 1 10.45 -24.64 9.46
CA MET A 1 9.92 -23.27 9.31
C MET A 1 10.71 -22.36 10.22
N ALA A 2 11.22 -21.23 9.71
CA ALA A 2 11.94 -20.28 10.55
C ALA A 2 10.99 -19.60 11.54
N THR A 3 11.41 -19.47 12.79
CA THR A 3 10.62 -18.80 13.83
C THR A 3 10.63 -17.30 13.57
N VAL A 4 9.48 -16.74 13.18
CA VAL A 4 9.34 -15.29 12.92
C VAL A 4 8.98 -14.57 14.21
N ASN A 5 9.80 -13.59 14.59
CA ASN A 5 9.47 -12.67 15.69
C ASN A 5 8.41 -11.66 15.22
N LYS A 6 7.14 -11.98 15.46
CA LYS A 6 6.00 -11.13 15.05
C LYS A 6 6.03 -9.73 15.68
N GLN A 7 6.58 -9.59 16.89
CA GLN A 7 6.68 -8.29 17.57
C GLN A 7 7.72 -7.39 16.90
N ALA A 8 8.88 -7.95 16.53
CA ALA A 8 9.90 -7.21 15.79
C ALA A 8 9.39 -6.74 14.41
N VAL A 9 8.62 -7.59 13.73
CA VAL A 9 7.95 -7.24 12.47
C VAL A 9 6.94 -6.11 12.68
N ALA A 10 6.04 -6.24 13.65
CA ALA A 10 5.05 -5.21 13.94
C ALA A 10 5.70 -3.87 14.32
N ALA A 11 6.75 -3.90 15.14
CA ALA A 11 7.50 -2.70 15.49
C ALA A 11 8.18 -2.07 14.27
N ALA A 12 8.73 -2.88 13.35
CA ALA A 12 9.38 -2.38 12.16
C ALA A 12 8.43 -1.61 11.23
N PHE A 13 7.24 -2.17 10.99
CA PHE A 13 6.22 -1.54 10.14
C PHE A 13 5.42 -0.45 10.86
N GLY A 14 5.22 -0.57 12.18
CA GLY A 14 4.44 0.37 12.98
C GLY A 14 5.17 1.68 13.34
N ARG A 15 6.50 1.70 13.32
CA ARG A 15 7.31 2.88 13.72
C ARG A 15 6.94 4.18 13.00
N ALA A 16 6.56 4.08 11.73
CA ALA A 16 6.21 5.24 10.91
C ALA A 16 4.69 5.38 10.69
N ALA A 17 3.87 4.46 11.23
CA ALA A 17 2.46 4.35 10.87
C ALA A 17 1.65 5.61 11.23
N SER A 18 1.93 6.25 12.37
CA SER A 18 1.21 7.44 12.84
C SER A 18 1.43 8.68 11.96
N GLY A 19 2.60 8.80 11.33
CA GLY A 19 2.93 9.91 10.41
C GLY A 19 2.83 9.53 8.93
N TYR A 20 2.48 8.28 8.60
CA TYR A 20 2.58 7.76 7.24
C TYR A 20 1.78 8.59 6.25
N THR A 21 0.51 8.87 6.56
CA THR A 21 -0.40 9.65 5.69
C THR A 21 0.06 11.10 5.51
N GLN A 22 0.90 11.63 6.40
CA GLN A 22 1.47 12.97 6.28
C GLN A 22 2.66 13.01 5.30
N HIS A 23 3.22 11.85 4.98
CA HIS A 23 4.44 11.69 4.19
C HIS A 23 4.27 10.76 2.97
N ASP A 24 3.04 10.32 2.66
CA ASP A 24 2.75 9.38 1.57
C ASP A 24 2.57 10.06 0.19
N GLU A 25 2.82 11.37 0.08
CA GLU A 25 2.55 12.15 -1.13
C GLU A 25 3.26 11.58 -2.38
N LEU A 26 4.53 11.21 -2.24
CA LEU A 26 5.28 10.59 -3.35
C LEU A 26 4.62 9.29 -3.80
N GLN A 27 4.15 8.47 -2.85
CA GLN A 27 3.50 7.19 -3.16
C GLN A 27 2.18 7.41 -3.89
N ARG A 28 1.38 8.42 -3.47
CA ARG A 28 0.14 8.79 -4.15
C ARG A 28 0.39 9.22 -5.59
N ARG A 29 1.40 10.06 -5.83
CA ARG A 29 1.79 10.50 -7.19
C ARG A 29 2.25 9.33 -8.05
N CYS A 30 3.07 8.43 -7.50
CA CYS A 30 3.47 7.21 -8.20
C CYS A 30 2.27 6.35 -8.58
N ALA A 31 1.32 6.15 -7.65
CA ALA A 31 0.13 5.35 -7.91
C ALA A 31 -0.75 5.95 -9.02
N ASP A 32 -1.00 7.27 -9.00
CA ASP A 32 -1.74 7.95 -10.09
C ASP A 32 -1.07 7.74 -11.46
N LEU A 33 0.26 7.87 -11.54
CA LEU A 33 0.99 7.63 -12.79
C LEU A 33 0.93 6.16 -13.25
N LEU A 34 0.96 5.21 -12.32
CA LEU A 34 0.86 3.79 -12.63
C LEU A 34 -0.56 3.40 -13.08
N LEU A 35 -1.58 3.94 -12.42
CA LEU A 35 -2.99 3.74 -12.79
C LEU A 35 -3.29 4.28 -14.19
N ARG A 36 -2.70 5.42 -14.57
CA ARG A 36 -2.84 5.95 -15.94
C ARG A 36 -2.16 5.09 -17.00
N GLN A 37 -1.15 4.32 -16.63
CA GLN A 37 -0.43 3.40 -17.54
C GLN A 37 -1.13 2.05 -17.68
N LEU A 38 -1.96 1.67 -16.71
CA LEU A 38 -2.84 0.53 -16.86
C LEU A 38 -3.81 0.81 -18.02
N ALA A 39 -3.68 0.03 -19.09
CA ALA A 39 -4.67 0.05 -20.17
C ALA A 39 -6.05 -0.14 -19.56
N ARG A 40 -7.06 0.66 -19.97
CA ARG A 40 -8.45 0.56 -19.49
C ARG A 40 -8.98 -0.87 -19.65
N ARG A 41 -8.76 -1.67 -18.62
CA ARG A 41 -9.12 -3.07 -18.52
C ARG A 41 -9.81 -3.23 -17.19
N ASP A 42 -10.94 -3.89 -17.24
CA ASP A 42 -11.64 -4.27 -16.03
C ASP A 42 -10.97 -5.51 -15.46
N PHE A 43 -10.53 -5.42 -14.21
CA PHE A 43 -9.95 -6.55 -13.48
C PHE A 43 -11.04 -7.14 -12.59
N ALA A 44 -11.36 -8.42 -12.80
CA ALA A 44 -12.40 -9.09 -12.01
C ALA A 44 -12.05 -9.19 -10.51
N GLN A 45 -10.76 -9.20 -10.19
CA GLN A 45 -10.24 -9.24 -8.82
C GLN A 45 -8.93 -8.47 -8.74
N VAL A 46 -8.77 -7.66 -7.69
CA VAL A 46 -7.56 -6.87 -7.43
C VAL A 46 -7.09 -7.12 -6.00
N LEU A 47 -5.77 -7.19 -5.82
CA LEU A 47 -5.10 -7.28 -4.52
C LEU A 47 -4.27 -6.02 -4.30
N ASP A 48 -4.62 -5.23 -3.28
CA ASP A 48 -3.81 -4.12 -2.80
C ASP A 48 -2.79 -4.63 -1.75
N ALA A 49 -1.67 -5.12 -2.24
CA ALA A 49 -0.62 -5.71 -1.40
C ALA A 49 0.19 -4.61 -0.70
N GLY A 50 0.27 -4.68 0.63
CA GLY A 50 1.02 -3.68 1.40
C GLY A 50 0.37 -2.31 1.39
N CYS A 51 -0.97 -2.25 1.43
CA CYS A 51 -1.79 -1.05 1.27
C CYS A 51 -1.54 0.09 2.27
N GLY A 52 -0.71 -0.12 3.29
CA GLY A 52 -0.42 0.88 4.32
C GLY A 52 -1.72 1.35 5.01
N PRO A 53 -2.02 2.66 5.02
CA PRO A 53 -3.29 3.19 5.51
C PRO A 53 -4.53 2.84 4.66
N GLY A 54 -4.36 2.20 3.49
CA GLY A 54 -5.47 1.81 2.61
C GLY A 54 -6.03 2.92 1.73
N SER A 55 -5.33 4.06 1.60
CA SER A 55 -5.84 5.21 0.82
C SER A 55 -5.98 4.93 -0.68
N MET A 56 -5.28 3.91 -1.20
CA MET A 56 -5.31 3.56 -2.62
C MET A 56 -6.38 2.52 -2.98
N SER A 57 -6.82 1.72 -2.00
CA SER A 57 -7.75 0.61 -2.24
C SER A 57 -9.07 1.02 -2.92
N PRO A 58 -9.68 2.19 -2.64
CA PRO A 58 -10.88 2.63 -3.34
C PRO A 58 -10.68 2.94 -4.83
N LEU A 59 -9.45 3.25 -5.26
CA LEU A 59 -9.12 3.53 -6.67
C LEU A 59 -8.87 2.25 -7.48
N LEU A 60 -8.83 1.10 -6.79
CA LEU A 60 -8.56 -0.22 -7.35
C LEU A 60 -9.82 -1.11 -7.39
N ALA A 61 -10.96 -0.61 -6.88
CA ALA A 61 -12.27 -1.25 -6.93
C ALA A 61 -13.03 -0.83 -8.19
#